data_AF-A0A943RU64-F1
#
_entry.id   AF-A0A943RU64-F1
#
_cell.length_a   1.000
_cell.length_b   1.000
_cell.length_c   1.000
_cell.angle_alpha   90.00
_cell.angle_beta   90.00
_cell.angle_gamma   90.00
#
_symmetry.space_group_name_H-M   'P 1'
#
loop_
_entity.id
_entity.type
_entity.pdbx_description
1 polymer ?
#
loop_
_entity_poly.entity_id
_entity_poly.type
_entity_poly.pdbx_seq_one_letter_code
_entity_poly.pdbx_strand_id
1 'polypeptide(L)' 'MIVQISLSDTGEMVYDSGLVEPNYHIQTDALSVDLDSGEYPAEAVFYAYDLESLEEVGSVSCQITIHILK' A
#
# COMPACT_ATOMS: atom_id res chain seq x y z
N MET A 1 3.15 -8.34 7.53
CA MET A 1 3.56 -7.18 6.70
C MET A 1 2.33 -6.32 6.46
N ILE A 2 2.48 -5.00 6.41
CA ILE A 2 1.41 -4.09 5.98
C ILE A 2 1.92 -3.30 4.78
N VAL A 3 1.06 -3.09 3.78
CA VAL A 3 1.34 -2.27 2.61
C VAL A 3 0.37 -1.11 2.61
N GLN A 4 0.90 0.11 2.63
CA GLN A 4 0.11 1.33 2.54
C GLN A 4 0.52 2.09 1.28
N ILE A 5 -0.46 2.65 0.57
CA ILE A 5 -0.20 3.48 -0.60
C ILE A 5 -0.90 4.82 -0.41
N SER A 6 -0.14 5.89 -0.63
CA SER A 6 -0.64 7.26 -0.55
C SER A 6 -0.35 8.02 -1.83
N LEU A 7 -1.27 8.87 -2.27
CA LEU A 7 -1.06 9.74 -3.43
C LEU A 7 0.04 10.76 -3.12
N SER A 8 0.96 10.94 -4.07
CA SER A 8 2.09 11.87 -3.88
C SER A 8 1.64 13.33 -3.84
N ASP A 9 0.55 13.67 -4.53
CA ASP A 9 0.07 15.05 -4.66
C ASP A 9 -0.65 15.55 -3.40
N THR A 10 -1.48 14.69 -2.79
CA THR A 10 -2.32 15.05 -1.64
C THR A 10 -1.84 14.46 -0.32
N GLY A 11 -1.01 13.41 -0.37
CA GLY A 11 -0.67 12.58 0.80
C GLY A 11 -1.83 11.71 1.29
N GLU A 12 -2.94 11.65 0.55
CA GLU A 12 -4.10 10.85 0.91
C GLU A 12 -3.80 9.36 0.76
N MET A 13 -4.09 8.59 1.81
CA MET A 13 -3.94 7.14 1.78
C MET A 13 -5.09 6.53 0.99
N VAL A 14 -4.76 5.87 -0.11
CA VAL A 14 -5.73 5.29 -1.05
C VAL A 14 -5.80 3.77 -0.95
N TYR A 15 -4.90 3.16 -0.19
CA TYR A 15 -4.88 1.72 0.03
C TYR A 15 -4.18 1.36 1.34
N ASP A 16 -4.75 0.40 2.06
CA ASP A 16 -4.15 -0.27 3.20
C ASP A 16 -4.48 -1.76 3.09
N SER A 17 -3.46 -2.61 3.00
CA SER A 17 -3.67 -4.05 2.90
C SER A 17 -4.18 -4.71 4.19
N GLY A 18 -4.10 -4.00 5.31
CA GLY A 18 -4.11 -4.60 6.63
C GLY A 18 -2.92 -5.54 6.86
N LEU A 19 -2.98 -6.30 7.95
CA LEU A 19 -1.94 -7.26 8.30
C LEU A 19 -1.96 -8.47 7.35
N VAL A 20 -0.92 -8.59 6.53
CA VAL A 20 -0.63 -9.76 5.71
C VAL A 20 0.26 -10.72 6.50
N GLU A 21 -0.24 -11.92 6.74
CA GLU A 21 0.50 -13.00 7.41
C GLU A 21 1.67 -13.51 6.54
N PRO A 22 2.72 -14.09 7.15
CA PRO A 22 3.79 -14.74 6.40
C PRO A 22 3.25 -15.83 5.48
N ASN A 23 3.86 -15.99 4.30
CA ASN A 23 3.44 -16.92 3.24
C ASN A 23 2.13 -16.54 2.53
N TYR A 24 1.59 -15.34 2.78
CA TYR A 24 0.50 -14.77 2.00
C TYR A 24 1.03 -13.67 1.07
N HIS A 25 0.35 -13.49 -0.05
CA HIS A 25 0.65 -12.46 -1.03
C HIS A 25 -0.64 -11.84 -1.56
N ILE A 26 -0.59 -10.55 -1.88
CA ILE A 26 -1.69 -9.83 -2.50
C ILE A 26 -1.47 -9.85 -4.01
N GLN A 27 -2.34 -10.53 -4.74
CA GLN A 27 -2.34 -10.45 -6.22
C GLN A 27 -3.25 -9.34 -6.72
N THR A 28 -4.36 -9.12 -6.03
CA THR A 28 -5.39 -8.15 -6.41
C THR A 28 -6.12 -7.73 -5.15
N ASP A 29 -6.40 -6.43 -5.05
CA ASP A 29 -7.23 -5.85 -4.00
C ASP A 29 -7.86 -4.55 -4.54
N ALA A 30 -8.81 -4.00 -3.79
CA ALA A 30 -9.50 -2.76 -4.12
C ALA A 30 -8.83 -1.56 -3.43
N LEU A 31 -8.84 -0.40 -4.11
CA LEU A 31 -8.51 0.86 -3.48
C LEU A 31 -9.60 1.25 -2.47
N SER A 32 -9.20 1.92 -1.41
CA SER A 32 -10.10 2.45 -0.37
C SER A 32 -10.93 3.64 -0.86
N VAL A 33 -10.55 4.22 -2.01
CA VAL A 33 -11.19 5.37 -2.64
C VAL A 33 -11.55 5.07 -4.10
N ASP A 34 -12.58 5.75 -4.59
CA ASP A 34 -12.94 5.73 -6.00
C ASP A 34 -12.15 6.82 -6.73
N LEU A 35 -11.35 6.42 -7.72
CA LEU A 35 -10.54 7.32 -8.54
C LEU A 35 -11.04 7.26 -9.99
N ASP A 36 -11.11 8.42 -10.62
CA ASP A 36 -11.38 8.51 -12.05
C ASP A 36 -10.27 7.83 -12.87
N SER A 37 -10.58 7.47 -14.13
CA SER A 37 -9.58 6.92 -15.04
C SER A 37 -8.43 7.90 -15.27
N GLY A 38 -7.19 7.46 -15.02
CA GLY A 38 -6.03 8.33 -15.07
C GLY A 38 -4.75 7.67 -14.54
N GLU A 39 -3.70 8.48 -14.42
CA GLU A 39 -2.42 8.09 -13.85
C GLU A 39 -2.13 8.94 -12.62
N TYR A 40 -1.79 8.30 -11.50
CA TYR A 40 -1.59 8.96 -10.23
C TYR A 40 -0.22 8.57 -9.65
N PRO A 41 0.73 9.52 -9.52
CA PRO A 41 1.94 9.28 -8.77
C PRO A 41 1.59 8.99 -7.30
N ALA A 42 2.20 7.95 -6.74
CA ALA A 42 1.96 7.53 -5.38
C ALA A 42 3.24 7.01 -4.71
N GLU A 43 3.22 6.95 -3.40
CA GLU A 43 4.25 6.31 -2.59
C GLU A 43 3.65 5.06 -1.94
N ALA A 44 4.31 3.92 -2.13
CA ALA A 44 4.00 2.68 -1.46
C ALA A 44 5.02 2.45 -0.33
N VAL A 45 4.53 2.17 0.86
CA VAL A 45 5.35 1.84 2.03
C VAL A 45 5.03 0.42 2.49
N PHE A 46 6.07 -0.38 2.64
CA PHE A 46 5.99 -1.77 3.12
C PHE A 46 6.56 -1.82 4.53
N TYR A 47 5.73 -2.22 5.49
CA TYR A 47 6.09 -2.37 6.89
C TYR A 47 6.25 -3.84 7.24
N ALA A 48 7.44 -4.21 7.70
CA ALA A 48 7.73 -5.51 8.27
C ALA A 48 7.47 -5.46 9.77
N TYR A 49 6.75 -6.46 10.27
CA TYR A 49 6.44 -6.62 11.70
C TYR A 49 6.97 -7.95 12.21
N ASP A 50 7.41 -7.96 13.46
CA ASP A 50 7.65 -9.18 14.21
C ASP A 50 6.31 -9.89 14.49
N LEU A 51 6.29 -11.21 14.39
CA LEU A 51 5.06 -11.99 14.52
C LEU A 51 4.66 -12.27 15.96
N GLU A 52 5.61 -12.20 16.89
CA GLU A 52 5.38 -12.47 18.31
C GLU A 52 5.00 -11.17 19.03
N SER A 53 5.74 -10.09 18.81
CA SER A 53 5.51 -8.80 19.49
C SER A 53 4.60 -7.84 18.71
N LEU A 54 4.36 -8.08 17.40
CA LEU A 54 3.69 -7.16 16.48
C LEU A 54 4.38 -5.77 16.42
N GLU A 55 5.65 -5.69 16.79
CA GLU A 55 6.45 -4.48 16.65
C GLU A 55 7.00 -4.34 15.23
N GLU A 56 7.08 -3.11 14.75
CA GLU A 56 7.71 -2.82 13.46
C GLU A 56 9.21 -3.12 13.53
N VAL A 57 9.68 -4.00 12.65
CA VAL A 57 11.10 -4.36 12.54
C VAL A 57 11.80 -3.66 11.38
N GLY A 58 11.03 -2.99 10.51
CA GLY A 58 11.54 -2.11 9.48
C GLY A 58 10.49 -1.71 8.46
N SER A 59 10.83 -0.68 7.69
CA SER A 59 9.98 -0.16 6.61
C SER A 59 10.81 0.17 5.37
N VAL A 60 10.24 -0.01 4.19
CA VAL A 60 10.80 0.49 2.93
C VAL A 60 9.73 1.26 2.16
N SER A 61 10.09 2.42 1.61
CA SER A 61 9.21 3.19 0.74
C SER A 61 9.72 3.23 -0.69
N CYS A 62 8.80 3.26 -1.65
CA CYS A 62 9.07 3.28 -3.09
C CYS A 62 8.05 4.17 -3.80
N GLN A 63 8.50 4.90 -4.81
CA GLN A 63 7.60 5.64 -5.70
C GLN A 63 7.01 4.69 -6.74
N ILE A 64 5.69 4.79 -6.92
CA ILE A 64 4.92 4.01 -7.89
C ILE A 64 3.99 4.93 -8.68
N THR A 65 3.40 4.40 -9.75
CA THR A 65 2.34 5.08 -10.51
C THR A 65 1.13 4.16 -10.56
N ILE A 66 -0.01 4.65 -10.07
CA ILE A 66 -1.29 3.95 -10.15
C ILE A 66 -1.93 4.29 -11.50
N HIS A 67 -2.31 3.26 -12.25
CA HIS A 67 -3.04 3.41 -13.51
C HIS A 67 -4.48 2.92 -13.33
N ILE A 68 -5.46 3.82 -13.41
CA ILE A 68 -6.87 3.46 -13.39
C ILE A 68 -7.35 3.31 -14.84
N LEU A 69 -7.58 2.06 -15.24
CA LEU A 69 -8.07 1.71 -16.57
C LEU A 69 -9.58 1.92 -16.67
N LYS A 70 -10.06 2.20 -17.88
CA LYS A 70 -11.48 2.38 -18.21
C LYS A 70 -12.21 1.07 -18.45
#